data_AF-A0A9E5LUK6-F1
#
_entry.id   AF-A0A9E5LUK6-F1
#
_cell.length_a   1.000
_cell.length_b   1.000
_cell.length_c   1.000
_cell.angle_alpha   90.00
_cell.angle_beta   90.00
_cell.angle_gamma   90.00
#
_symmetry.space_group_name_H-M   'P 1'
#
loop_
_entity.id
_entity.type
_entity.pdbx_description
1 polymer ?
#
loop_
_entity_poly.entity_id
_entity_poly.type
_entity_poly.pdbx_seq_one_letter_code
_entity_poly.pdbx_strand_id
1 'polypeptide(L)'
;MKGNLRRIALLGLTTAGIGLAGWWVTHRLPASSREWVGLWTGQSWPGVEEYSLRIEPRRGSLHFSLEAYSGTHSGSIEGTLQVDGTRATWQEEHAKEDPPFTSRLTFTRQGDRIHVAAENTEYYGGVGISFDDRTFFQGPARPMDYPLVEHNLLTREEEDRVKQLTGNDYSLLVTCLQLARVDEVRDKDF
;
A
#
# COMPACT_ATOMS: atom_id res chain seq x y z
N MET A 1 65.24 -43.82 -7.10
CA MET A 1 65.43 -43.28 -8.47
C MET A 1 64.47 -43.99 -9.40
N LYS A 2 63.60 -43.25 -10.12
CA LYS A 2 62.80 -43.64 -11.31
C LYS A 2 61.86 -44.86 -11.13
N GLY A 3 60.56 -44.84 -11.38
CA GLY A 3 59.65 -43.92 -12.05
C GLY A 3 58.39 -44.73 -12.37
N ASN A 4 57.22 -44.14 -12.12
CA ASN A 4 55.87 -44.70 -12.28
C ASN A 4 55.55 -45.20 -13.70
N LEU A 5 54.71 -46.24 -13.79
CA LEU A 5 53.60 -46.34 -14.78
C LEU A 5 52.70 -47.53 -14.42
N ARG A 6 51.59 -47.25 -13.71
CA ARG A 6 50.47 -48.18 -13.54
C ARG A 6 49.60 -48.12 -14.79
N ARG A 7 49.35 -49.28 -15.42
CA ARG A 7 48.39 -49.44 -16.51
C ARG A 7 46.96 -49.28 -15.99
N ILE A 8 46.24 -48.32 -16.56
CA ILE A 8 44.79 -48.13 -16.40
C ILE A 8 44.12 -49.15 -17.32
N ALA A 9 43.28 -50.02 -16.76
CA ALA A 9 42.38 -50.88 -17.51
C ALA A 9 41.05 -50.14 -17.71
N LEU A 10 40.63 -50.05 -18.97
CA LEU A 10 39.30 -49.61 -19.40
C LEU A 10 38.21 -50.44 -18.72
N LEU A 11 37.21 -49.77 -18.14
CA LEU A 11 35.89 -50.34 -17.94
C LEU A 11 34.84 -49.31 -18.38
N GLY A 12 34.17 -49.66 -19.48
CA GLY A 12 32.76 -49.44 -19.77
C GLY A 12 32.17 -48.05 -19.51
N LEU A 13 32.09 -47.25 -20.58
CA LEU A 13 30.99 -46.30 -20.76
C LEU A 13 29.67 -47.06 -20.84
N THR A 14 28.80 -46.90 -19.84
CA THR A 14 27.35 -47.06 -20.00
C THR A 14 26.69 -45.70 -19.83
N THR A 15 26.40 -45.09 -20.96
CA THR A 15 25.56 -43.91 -21.11
C THR A 15 24.11 -44.34 -20.89
N ALA A 16 23.47 -43.93 -19.80
CA ALA A 16 22.02 -44.01 -19.65
C ALA A 16 21.50 -42.91 -18.73
N GLY A 17 21.06 -41.81 -19.36
CA GLY A 17 19.97 -40.95 -18.91
C GLY A 17 20.04 -40.37 -17.51
N ILE A 18 20.84 -39.31 -17.31
CA ILE A 18 20.51 -38.32 -16.28
C ILE A 18 19.27 -37.58 -16.80
N GLY A 19 18.10 -38.10 -16.44
CA GLY A 19 16.88 -37.32 -16.44
C GLY A 19 17.06 -36.20 -15.44
N LEU A 20 17.50 -35.04 -15.91
CA LEU A 20 17.34 -33.77 -15.21
C LEU A 20 15.84 -33.50 -15.16
N ALA A 21 15.14 -34.19 -14.26
CA ALA A 21 13.90 -33.68 -13.70
C ALA A 21 14.31 -32.39 -13.01
N GLY A 22 14.20 -31.27 -13.71
CA GLY A 22 14.28 -29.95 -13.11
C GLY A 22 13.18 -29.91 -12.07
N TRP A 23 13.56 -30.01 -10.80
CA TRP A 23 12.69 -29.66 -9.69
C TRP A 23 12.51 -28.15 -9.76
N TRP A 24 11.56 -27.72 -10.59
CA TRP A 24 10.99 -26.40 -10.45
C TRP A 24 10.28 -26.41 -9.11
N VAL A 25 10.99 -25.99 -8.05
CA VAL A 25 10.37 -25.68 -6.77
C VAL A 25 9.48 -24.48 -7.05
N THR A 26 8.23 -24.74 -7.43
CA THR A 26 7.20 -23.72 -7.44
C THR A 26 6.98 -23.35 -5.99
N HIS A 27 7.62 -22.26 -5.54
CA HIS A 27 7.32 -21.65 -4.26
C HIS A 27 5.87 -21.16 -4.29
N ARG A 28 4.94 -22.07 -4.00
CA ARG A 28 3.53 -21.74 -3.82
C ARG A 28 3.41 -21.08 -2.46
N LEU A 29 2.91 -19.86 -2.45
CA LEU A 29 2.49 -19.21 -1.23
C LEU A 29 1.48 -20.09 -0.48
N PRO A 30 1.48 -20.05 0.88
CA PRO A 30 0.41 -20.62 1.69
C PRO A 30 -0.95 -20.13 1.21
N ALA A 31 -1.99 -20.97 1.33
CA ALA A 31 -3.34 -20.61 0.89
C ALA A 31 -3.86 -19.33 1.59
N SER A 32 -3.55 -19.18 2.88
CA SER A 32 -3.87 -17.99 3.68
C SER A 32 -3.20 -16.71 3.17
N SER A 33 -2.05 -16.81 2.51
CA SER A 33 -1.35 -15.66 1.94
C SER A 33 -2.00 -15.13 0.66
N ARG A 34 -2.77 -15.96 -0.06
CA ARG A 34 -3.44 -15.52 -1.30
C ARG A 34 -4.52 -14.49 -1.05
N GLU A 35 -5.13 -14.52 0.13
CA GLU A 35 -6.23 -13.63 0.49
C GLU A 35 -5.78 -12.18 0.78
N TRP A 36 -4.46 -11.98 0.92
CA TRP A 36 -3.84 -10.67 1.04
C TRP A 36 -3.57 -10.02 -0.31
N VAL A 37 -3.43 -10.83 -1.38
CA VAL A 37 -3.02 -10.36 -2.69
C VAL A 37 -4.11 -9.51 -3.32
N GLY A 38 -3.74 -8.33 -3.80
CA GLY A 38 -4.64 -7.43 -4.48
C GLY A 38 -4.26 -5.97 -4.35
N LEU A 39 -5.07 -5.14 -5.01
CA LEU A 39 -5.13 -3.71 -4.77
C LEU A 39 -6.15 -3.44 -3.67
N TRP A 40 -5.76 -2.59 -2.75
CA TRP A 40 -6.56 -2.13 -1.62
C TRP A 40 -6.47 -0.61 -1.59
N THR A 41 -7.60 0.07 -1.46
CA THR A 41 -7.62 1.55 -1.45
C THR A 41 -8.20 2.05 -0.15
N GLY A 42 -7.56 3.08 0.41
CA GLY A 42 -8.04 3.74 1.61
C GLY A 42 -9.39 4.39 1.37
N GLN A 43 -10.20 4.49 2.43
CA GLN A 43 -11.34 5.41 2.41
C GLN A 43 -10.79 6.84 2.38
N SER A 44 -10.80 7.48 1.22
CA SER A 44 -10.32 8.86 1.10
C SER A 44 -11.26 9.77 1.87
N TRP A 45 -10.73 10.54 2.84
CA TRP A 45 -11.49 11.69 3.32
C TRP A 45 -11.47 12.74 2.21
N PRO A 46 -12.61 13.37 1.93
CA PRO A 46 -12.70 14.27 0.81
C PRO A 46 -11.97 15.57 1.16
N GLY A 47 -10.88 15.80 0.42
CA GLY A 47 -10.10 17.02 0.55
C GLY A 47 -8.70 16.91 0.00
N VAL A 48 -7.92 15.89 0.35
CA VAL A 48 -6.48 15.94 0.04
C VAL A 48 -5.81 14.56 -0.03
N GLU A 49 -6.34 13.53 0.64
CA GLU A 49 -5.59 12.31 0.92
C GLU A 49 -5.99 11.09 0.06
N GLU A 50 -5.09 10.63 -0.81
CA GLU A 50 -5.22 9.37 -1.55
C GLU A 50 -4.27 8.33 -0.98
N TYR A 51 -4.81 7.17 -0.59
CA TYR A 51 -4.03 6.05 -0.06
C TYR A 51 -4.25 4.79 -0.89
N SER A 52 -3.16 4.15 -1.31
CA SER A 52 -3.21 2.89 -2.02
C SER A 52 -2.28 1.87 -1.37
N LEU A 53 -2.75 0.62 -1.27
CA LEU A 53 -1.99 -0.51 -0.76
C LEU A 53 -2.07 -1.63 -1.80
N ARG A 54 -0.93 -2.01 -2.34
CA ARG A 54 -0.79 -3.13 -3.27
C ARG A 54 -0.03 -4.24 -2.60
N ILE A 55 -0.57 -5.44 -2.60
CA ILE A 55 0.10 -6.64 -2.06
C ILE A 55 0.20 -7.68 -3.17
N GLU A 56 1.42 -8.13 -3.46
CA GLU A 56 1.72 -9.01 -4.58
C GLU A 56 2.70 -10.14 -4.19
N PRO A 57 2.57 -11.33 -4.79
CA PRO A 57 3.52 -12.41 -4.59
C PRO A 57 4.87 -12.10 -5.26
N ARG A 58 5.98 -12.18 -4.52
CA ARG A 58 7.33 -12.02 -5.06
C ARG A 58 8.26 -13.11 -4.52
N ARG A 59 8.76 -13.99 -5.41
CA ARG A 59 9.72 -15.06 -5.06
C ARG A 59 9.33 -15.92 -3.84
N GLY A 60 8.04 -16.19 -3.66
CA GLY A 60 7.53 -17.01 -2.55
C GLY A 60 7.27 -16.25 -1.25
N SER A 61 7.43 -14.93 -1.23
CA SER A 61 6.94 -14.05 -0.16
C SER A 61 5.84 -13.12 -0.66
N LEU A 62 5.22 -12.39 0.27
CA LEU A 62 4.31 -11.30 -0.06
C LEU A 62 5.05 -9.97 0.05
N HIS A 63 5.03 -9.20 -1.02
CA HIS A 63 5.58 -7.85 -1.08
C HIS A 63 4.42 -6.86 -1.05
N PHE A 64 4.59 -5.76 -0.34
CA PHE A 64 3.63 -4.67 -0.34
C PHE A 64 4.26 -3.38 -0.83
N SER A 65 3.41 -2.51 -1.39
CA SER A 65 3.68 -1.10 -1.67
C SER A 65 2.49 -0.31 -1.13
N LEU A 66 2.77 0.63 -0.23
CA LEU A 66 1.82 1.50 0.43
C LEU A 66 2.15 2.94 0.04
N GLU A 67 1.26 3.57 -0.71
CA GLU A 67 1.42 4.93 -1.22
C GLU A 67 0.41 5.85 -0.57
N ALA A 68 0.83 7.09 -0.33
CA ALA A 68 0.01 8.15 0.22
C ALA A 68 0.28 9.46 -0.53
N TYR A 69 -0.77 10.20 -0.85
CA TYR A 69 -0.68 11.52 -1.47
C TYR A 69 -1.55 12.48 -0.68
N SER A 70 -1.01 13.66 -0.38
CA SER A 70 -1.71 14.77 0.26
C SER A 70 -1.29 16.08 -0.39
N GLY A 71 -2.04 16.53 -1.40
CA GLY A 71 -1.76 17.76 -2.13
C GLY A 71 -0.43 17.65 -2.89
N THR A 72 0.57 18.44 -2.50
CA THR A 72 1.94 18.35 -3.05
C THR A 72 2.85 17.41 -2.26
N HIS A 73 2.39 16.86 -1.15
CA HIS A 73 3.13 15.90 -0.34
C HIS A 73 2.79 14.48 -0.77
N SER A 74 3.80 13.62 -0.76
CA SER A 74 3.64 12.19 -1.03
C SER A 74 4.47 11.39 -0.05
N GLY A 75 4.11 10.13 0.11
CA GLY A 75 4.86 9.16 0.90
C GLY A 75 4.70 7.76 0.33
N SER A 76 5.70 6.93 0.58
CA SER A 76 5.70 5.53 0.13
C SER A 76 6.47 4.64 1.08
N ILE A 77 5.90 3.48 1.41
CA ILE A 77 6.56 2.39 2.13
C ILE A 77 6.42 1.13 1.29
N GLU A 78 7.54 0.45 1.04
CA GLU A 78 7.55 -0.84 0.36
C GLU A 78 8.33 -1.87 1.18
N GLY A 79 7.94 -3.14 1.10
CA GLY A 79 8.58 -4.14 1.93
C GLY A 79 8.04 -5.54 1.78
N THR A 80 8.66 -6.50 2.46
CA THR A 80 8.17 -7.88 2.52
C THR A 80 7.37 -8.10 3.78
N LEU A 81 6.14 -8.59 3.65
CA LEU A 81 5.26 -8.91 4.76
C LEU A 81 5.63 -10.24 5.41
N GLN A 82 5.67 -10.25 6.74
CA GLN A 82 5.64 -11.47 7.54
C GLN A 82 4.18 -11.75 7.91
N VAL A 83 3.58 -12.78 7.32
CA VAL A 83 2.15 -13.08 7.47
C VAL A 83 1.92 -14.22 8.45
N ASP A 84 1.06 -13.97 9.44
CA ASP A 84 0.54 -14.94 10.40
C ASP A 84 -0.99 -14.85 10.45
N GLY A 85 -1.64 -15.72 9.68
CA GLY A 85 -3.10 -15.76 9.56
C GLY A 85 -3.70 -14.45 9.05
N THR A 86 -4.46 -13.77 9.92
CA THR A 86 -5.13 -12.49 9.64
C THR A 86 -4.28 -11.27 10.00
N ARG A 87 -3.05 -11.47 10.49
CA ARG A 87 -2.11 -10.39 10.79
C ARG A 87 -0.90 -10.49 9.88
N ALA A 88 -0.40 -9.35 9.42
CA ALA A 88 0.89 -9.25 8.75
C ALA A 88 1.70 -8.10 9.33
N THR A 89 3.02 -8.22 9.32
CA THR A 89 3.89 -7.15 9.83
C THR A 89 5.04 -6.86 8.87
N TRP A 90 5.49 -5.62 8.91
CA TRP A 90 6.74 -5.16 8.33
C TRP A 90 7.47 -4.30 9.36
N GLN A 91 8.80 -4.38 9.35
CA GLN A 91 9.64 -3.58 10.22
C GLN A 91 10.96 -3.23 9.53
N GLU A 92 11.48 -2.04 9.81
CA GLU A 92 12.80 -1.58 9.36
C GLU A 92 13.53 -0.87 10.51
N GLU A 93 14.77 -1.27 10.76
CA GLU A 93 15.61 -0.72 11.83
C GLU A 93 16.47 0.44 11.30
N HIS A 94 16.39 1.59 11.95
CA HIS A 94 17.15 2.80 11.62
C HIS A 94 18.27 3.02 12.63
N ALA A 95 19.18 2.05 12.74
CA ALA A 95 20.24 2.03 13.76
C ALA A 95 21.29 3.16 13.65
N LYS A 96 21.30 3.92 12.54
CA LYS A 96 22.23 5.03 12.29
C LYS A 96 21.65 6.40 12.66
N GLU A 97 20.37 6.46 12.98
CA GLU A 97 19.70 7.69 13.43
C GLU A 97 19.98 7.93 14.92
N ASP A 98 19.84 9.19 15.36
CA ASP A 98 20.08 9.59 16.76
C ASP A 98 18.85 10.33 17.32
N PRO A 99 18.05 9.70 18.20
CA PRO A 99 18.20 8.34 18.70
C PRO A 99 17.81 7.26 17.65
N PRO A 100 18.35 6.04 17.76
CA PRO A 100 17.95 4.95 16.88
C PRO A 100 16.50 4.55 17.13
N PHE A 101 15.77 4.21 16.07
CA PHE A 101 14.37 3.80 16.14
C PHE A 101 14.06 2.67 15.15
N THR A 102 12.85 2.11 15.27
CA THR A 102 12.33 1.08 14.36
C THR A 102 11.00 1.53 13.80
N SER A 103 10.90 1.55 12.49
CA SER A 103 9.66 1.77 11.76
C SER A 103 8.88 0.46 11.70
N ARG A 104 7.58 0.48 11.95
CA ARG A 104 6.74 -0.72 11.92
C ARG A 104 5.40 -0.44 11.26
N LEU A 105 4.95 -1.39 10.46
CA LEU A 105 3.57 -1.47 10.00
C LEU A 105 2.96 -2.78 10.47
N THR A 106 1.77 -2.70 11.06
CA THR A 106 0.92 -3.86 11.38
C THR A 106 -0.33 -3.82 10.53
N PHE A 107 -0.52 -4.84 9.73
CA PHE A 107 -1.70 -5.04 8.90
C PHE A 107 -2.61 -6.07 9.54
N THR A 108 -3.89 -5.76 9.69
CA THR A 108 -4.91 -6.68 10.21
C THR A 108 -6.02 -6.83 9.18
N ARG A 109 -6.16 -8.05 8.64
CA ARG A 109 -7.17 -8.38 7.63
C ARG A 109 -8.48 -8.80 8.29
N GLN A 110 -9.59 -8.23 7.82
CA GLN A 110 -10.95 -8.56 8.22
C GLN A 110 -11.85 -8.63 6.98
N GLY A 111 -11.94 -9.82 6.38
CA GLY A 111 -12.71 -10.01 5.15
C GLY A 111 -12.13 -9.23 3.97
N ASP A 112 -12.90 -8.26 3.45
CA ASP A 112 -12.56 -7.37 2.34
C ASP A 112 -11.85 -6.07 2.80
N ARG A 113 -11.37 -6.05 4.05
CA ARG A 113 -10.71 -4.89 4.66
C ARG A 113 -9.34 -5.22 5.20
N ILE A 114 -8.44 -4.26 5.14
CA ILE A 114 -7.16 -4.26 5.84
C ILE A 114 -7.08 -2.99 6.69
N HIS A 115 -6.88 -3.16 7.98
CA HIS A 115 -6.52 -2.08 8.88
C HIS A 115 -5.00 -2.02 9.02
N VAL A 116 -4.42 -0.82 8.96
CA VAL A 116 -2.99 -0.55 9.07
C VAL A 116 -2.75 0.36 10.26
N ALA A 117 -1.94 -0.11 11.20
CA ALA A 117 -1.37 0.69 12.27
C ALA A 117 0.13 0.88 12.00
N ALA A 118 0.63 2.09 12.22
CA ALA A 118 1.99 2.49 11.90
C ALA A 118 2.70 3.08 13.13
N GLU A 119 3.97 2.74 13.31
CA GLU A 119 4.82 3.26 14.39
C GLU A 119 6.12 3.79 13.77
N ASN A 120 6.49 5.03 14.10
CA ASN A 120 7.71 5.72 13.65
C ASN A 120 7.91 5.77 12.12
N THR A 121 6.84 5.98 11.35
CA THR A 121 6.89 5.98 9.87
C THR A 121 6.95 7.36 9.24
N GLU A 122 7.17 8.41 10.02
CA GLU A 122 7.13 9.81 9.58
C GLU A 122 8.19 10.12 8.51
N TYR A 123 9.29 9.37 8.48
CA TYR A 123 10.36 9.50 7.49
C TYR A 123 9.96 9.10 6.07
N TYR A 124 8.87 8.34 5.93
CA TYR A 124 8.41 7.82 4.64
C TYR A 124 7.39 8.72 3.95
N GLY A 125 7.07 9.87 4.53
CA GLY A 125 6.06 10.79 4.00
C GLY A 125 6.46 12.25 4.12
N GLY A 126 5.94 13.07 3.21
CA GLY A 126 5.98 14.52 3.35
C GLY A 126 5.09 15.02 4.49
N VAL A 127 5.12 16.34 4.72
CA VAL A 127 4.29 17.00 5.74
C VAL A 127 2.81 16.64 5.55
N GLY A 128 2.16 16.23 6.63
CA GLY A 128 0.74 15.84 6.62
C GLY A 128 0.46 14.42 6.15
N ILE A 129 1.46 13.65 5.75
CA ILE A 129 1.29 12.22 5.44
C ILE A 129 1.43 11.41 6.72
N SER A 130 0.39 10.65 7.05
CA SER A 130 0.44 9.61 8.08
C SER A 130 -0.06 8.27 7.54
N PHE A 131 0.61 7.18 7.88
CA PHE A 131 0.19 5.82 7.54
C PHE A 131 -0.56 5.12 8.68
N ASP A 132 -0.71 5.79 9.82
CA ASP A 132 -1.32 5.20 11.03
C ASP A 132 -2.85 5.24 11.00
N ASP A 133 -3.47 4.28 11.70
CA ASP A 133 -4.92 4.12 11.88
C ASP A 133 -5.72 4.16 10.56
N ARG A 134 -5.21 3.54 9.50
CA ARG A 134 -5.83 3.57 8.16
C ARG A 134 -6.57 2.29 7.84
N THR A 135 -7.73 2.42 7.18
CA THR A 135 -8.52 1.29 6.69
C THR A 135 -8.59 1.30 5.18
N PHE A 136 -8.20 0.17 4.59
CA PHE A 136 -8.20 -0.09 3.16
C PHE A 136 -9.27 -1.11 2.80
N PHE A 137 -9.91 -0.92 1.67
CA PHE A 137 -10.93 -1.81 1.12
C PHE A 137 -10.41 -2.46 -0.15
N GLN A 138 -10.74 -3.73 -0.36
CA GLN A 138 -10.31 -4.45 -1.55
C GLN A 138 -10.93 -3.83 -2.81
N GLY A 139 -10.10 -3.66 -3.84
CA GLY A 139 -10.49 -3.14 -5.15
C GLY A 139 -9.97 -1.72 -5.43
N PRO A 140 -10.42 -1.11 -6.54
CA PRO A 140 -10.10 0.28 -6.85
C PRO A 140 -10.79 1.25 -5.89
N ALA A 141 -10.29 2.49 -5.83
CA ALA A 141 -10.86 3.55 -5.02
C ALA A 141 -12.34 3.67 -5.33
N ARG A 142 -13.16 3.58 -4.28
CA ARG A 142 -14.59 3.83 -4.42
C ARG A 142 -14.77 5.34 -4.53
N PRO A 143 -15.59 5.83 -5.48
CA PRO A 143 -15.97 7.23 -5.49
C PRO A 143 -16.54 7.59 -4.13
N MET A 144 -15.90 8.53 -3.44
CA MET A 144 -16.48 9.15 -2.26
C MET A 144 -17.45 10.20 -2.77
N ASP A 145 -18.73 10.04 -2.45
CA ASP A 145 -19.62 11.20 -2.47
C ASP A 145 -19.08 12.15 -1.40
N TYR A 146 -18.71 13.37 -1.77
CA TYR A 146 -18.46 14.45 -0.82
C TYR A 146 -19.73 15.24 -0.69
N PRO A 147 -20.53 14.99 0.34
CA PRO A 147 -21.77 15.71 0.50
C PRO A 147 -21.38 17.08 1.03
N LEU A 148 -21.54 18.13 0.23
CA LEU A 148 -21.43 19.52 0.67
C LEU A 148 -22.32 19.80 1.90
N VAL A 149 -23.39 19.02 2.08
CA VAL A 149 -24.24 19.06 3.28
C VAL A 149 -23.53 18.63 4.56
N GLU A 150 -22.62 17.66 4.52
CA GLU A 150 -21.85 17.23 5.71
C GLU A 150 -20.87 18.29 6.20
N HIS A 151 -20.53 19.25 5.32
CA HIS A 151 -19.66 20.38 5.61
C HIS A 151 -20.44 21.68 5.92
N ASN A 152 -21.77 21.59 6.07
CA ASN A 152 -22.66 22.73 6.26
C ASN A 152 -22.55 23.81 5.15
N LEU A 153 -22.12 23.41 3.96
CA LEU A 153 -22.03 24.32 2.81
C LEU A 153 -23.37 24.47 2.10
N LEU A 154 -24.16 23.41 2.13
CA LEU A 154 -25.51 23.34 1.58
C LEU A 154 -26.44 22.66 2.58
N THR A 155 -27.74 22.93 2.47
CA THR A 155 -28.78 22.06 3.02
C THR A 155 -28.91 20.80 2.16
N ARG A 156 -29.59 19.76 2.69
CA ARG A 156 -29.88 18.54 1.90
C ARG A 156 -30.63 18.84 0.61
N GLU A 157 -31.62 19.73 0.68
CA GLU A 157 -32.43 20.10 -0.48
C GLU A 157 -31.60 20.82 -1.55
N GLU A 158 -30.68 21.70 -1.13
CA GLU A 158 -29.77 22.37 -2.05
C GLU A 158 -28.76 21.40 -2.66
N GLU A 159 -28.24 20.46 -1.88
CA GLU A 159 -27.36 19.42 -2.40
C GLU A 159 -28.06 18.54 -3.44
N ASP A 160 -29.29 18.10 -3.18
CA ASP A 160 -30.08 17.31 -4.13
C ASP A 160 -30.29 18.08 -5.45
N ARG A 161 -30.53 19.39 -5.37
CA ARG A 161 -30.62 20.25 -6.56
C ARG A 161 -29.29 20.36 -7.30
N VAL A 162 -28.17 20.51 -6.58
CA VAL A 162 -26.83 20.55 -7.21
C VAL A 162 -26.51 19.21 -7.88
N LYS A 163 -26.81 18.08 -7.24
CA LYS A 163 -26.68 16.73 -7.82
C LYS A 163 -27.56 16.57 -9.06
N GLN A 164 -28.79 17.08 -9.06
CA GLN A 164 -29.64 17.07 -10.25
C GLN A 164 -29.09 17.92 -11.40
N LEU A 165 -28.48 19.07 -11.11
CA LEU A 165 -27.91 19.96 -12.12
C LEU A 165 -26.60 19.43 -12.71
N THR A 166 -25.78 18.76 -11.89
CA THR A 166 -24.45 18.26 -12.28
C THR A 166 -24.48 16.80 -12.76
N GLY A 167 -25.49 16.03 -12.39
CA GLY A 167 -25.60 14.61 -12.73
C GLY A 167 -24.37 13.83 -12.28
N ASN A 168 -23.72 13.16 -13.24
CA ASN A 168 -22.51 12.36 -12.98
C ASN A 168 -21.27 13.21 -12.68
N ASP A 169 -21.31 14.52 -12.96
CA ASP A 169 -20.18 15.44 -12.75
C ASP A 169 -20.18 16.08 -11.37
N TYR A 170 -21.10 15.67 -10.47
CA TYR A 170 -21.17 16.20 -9.10
C TYR A 170 -19.84 16.04 -8.35
N SER A 171 -19.17 14.90 -8.50
CA SER A 171 -17.88 14.64 -7.89
C SER A 171 -16.80 15.59 -8.41
N LEU A 172 -16.77 15.85 -9.72
CA LEU A 172 -15.84 16.80 -10.33
C LEU A 172 -16.09 18.22 -9.83
N LEU A 173 -17.37 18.64 -9.75
CA LEU A 173 -17.73 19.95 -9.20
C LEU A 173 -17.18 20.11 -7.79
N VAL A 174 -17.40 19.13 -6.91
CA VAL A 174 -16.82 19.15 -5.58
C VAL A 174 -15.30 19.26 -5.64
N THR A 175 -14.63 18.40 -6.42
CA THR A 175 -13.17 18.33 -6.43
C THR A 175 -12.54 19.63 -6.90
N CYS A 176 -13.22 20.36 -7.78
CA CYS A 176 -12.80 21.66 -8.28
C CYS A 176 -13.30 22.84 -7.42
N LEU A 177 -14.18 22.62 -6.43
CA LEU A 177 -14.73 23.68 -5.60
C LEU A 177 -13.66 24.20 -4.63
N GLN A 178 -13.00 25.29 -5.00
CA GLN A 178 -12.13 26.03 -4.09
C GLN A 178 -12.97 27.05 -3.31
N LEU A 179 -13.18 26.80 -2.03
CA LEU A 179 -13.85 27.74 -1.14
C LEU A 179 -12.82 28.66 -0.49
N ALA A 180 -12.80 29.93 -0.90
CA ALA A 180 -12.07 30.97 -0.20
C ALA A 180 -13.00 31.66 0.81
N ARG A 181 -12.65 31.59 2.09
CA ARG A 181 -13.29 32.41 3.12
C ARG A 181 -12.72 33.82 3.02
N VAL A 182 -13.50 34.74 2.47
CA VAL A 182 -13.18 36.17 2.54
C VAL A 182 -13.75 36.66 3.85
N ASP A 183 -12.92 36.72 4.89
CA ASP A 183 -13.30 37.48 6.08
C ASP A 183 -13.37 38.96 5.66
N GLU A 184 -14.50 39.62 5.90
CA GLU A 184 -14.62 41.06 5.72
C GLU A 184 -13.60 41.76 6.63
N VAL A 185 -12.48 42.22 6.04
CA VAL A 185 -11.60 43.17 6.70
C VAL A 185 -12.42 44.43 6.90
N ARG A 186 -12.82 44.71 8.14
CA ARG A 186 -13.46 45.99 8.48
C ARG A 186 -12.43 47.09 8.25
N ASP A 187 -12.70 48.00 7.32
CA ASP A 187 -11.90 49.19 6.96
C ASP A 187 -11.71 50.20 8.12
N LYS A 188 -11.16 49.79 9.26
CA LYS A 188 -10.99 50.67 10.42
C LYS A 188 -9.61 50.65 11.07
N ASP A 189 -8.56 50.25 10.36
CA ASP A 189 -7.18 50.37 10.86
C ASP A 189 -6.18 50.83 9.76
N PHE A 190 -6.46 51.97 9.11
CA PHE A 190 -5.46 52.76 8.39
C PHE A 190 -5.52 54.23 8.84
#